data_AF-A0A9W8ZKD0-F1
#
_entry.id   AF-A0A9W8ZKD0-F1
#
_cell.length_a   1.000
_cell.length_b   1.000
_cell.length_c   1.000
_cell.angle_alpha   90.00
_cell.angle_beta   90.00
_cell.angle_gamma   90.00
#
_symmetry.space_group_name_H-M   'P 1'
#
loop_
_entity.id
_entity.type
_entity.pdbx_description
1 polymer ?
#
loop_
_entity_poly.entity_id
_entity_poly.type
_entity_poly.pdbx_seq_one_letter_code
_entity_poly.pdbx_strand_id
1 'polypeptide(L)'
;MSEQLSSAPYPTVAVFDVDRRSSYPDDMSTTSSTGSVSDQDGPKAGDPTLRPRLGSRKSSGTIIIPRDSPHVELKEEEYDDGDARTMSPRRSSEEIEKMGQDARQALIEQAKQLQASLMEIVDRVEVVKSEHEKLEGGNKFLQSYIGELMQTSKLTSSGAGKATKVKGKGRIIK
;
A
#
# COMPACT_ATOMS: atom_id res chain seq x y z
N MET A 1 -47.55 10.64 -6.68
CA MET A 1 -47.24 10.28 -5.28
C MET A 1 -45.74 10.04 -5.23
N SER A 2 -45.04 10.95 -4.59
CA SER A 2 -43.58 11.01 -4.53
C SER A 2 -43.11 10.14 -3.36
N GLU A 3 -42.20 9.20 -3.59
CA GLU A 3 -41.52 8.51 -2.49
C GLU A 3 -40.09 9.02 -2.34
N GLN A 4 -39.87 9.68 -1.20
CA GLN A 4 -38.58 10.10 -0.68
C GLN A 4 -37.80 8.89 -0.18
N LEU A 5 -36.64 8.62 -0.77
CA LEU A 5 -35.64 7.74 -0.17
C LEU A 5 -34.66 8.58 0.65
N SER A 6 -34.81 8.44 1.96
CA SER A 6 -33.99 8.97 3.05
C SER A 6 -32.50 8.63 2.85
N SER A 7 -31.63 9.65 2.80
CA SER A 7 -30.18 9.46 2.81
C SER A 7 -29.69 9.13 4.23
N ALA A 8 -29.07 7.96 4.38
CA ALA A 8 -28.26 7.67 5.56
C ALA A 8 -26.84 8.21 5.34
N PRO A 9 -26.23 8.94 6.30
CA PRO A 9 -24.85 9.37 6.18
C PRO A 9 -23.91 8.18 6.43
N TYR A 10 -22.95 7.98 5.52
CA TYR A 10 -21.86 7.02 5.65
C TYR A 10 -20.98 7.35 6.87
N PRO A 11 -20.38 6.35 7.55
CA PRO A 11 -19.43 6.61 8.62
C PRO A 11 -18.17 7.28 8.05
N THR A 12 -17.83 8.44 8.60
CA THR A 12 -16.62 9.20 8.32
C THR A 12 -15.40 8.36 8.66
N VAL A 13 -14.58 8.04 7.66
CA VAL A 13 -13.23 7.50 7.89
C VAL A 13 -12.42 8.56 8.63
N ALA A 14 -12.04 8.23 9.87
CA ALA A 14 -11.19 9.08 10.67
C ALA A 14 -9.89 9.37 9.92
N VAL A 15 -9.60 10.65 9.74
CA VAL A 15 -8.30 11.17 9.31
C VAL A 15 -7.33 10.80 10.42
N PHE A 16 -6.46 9.80 10.17
CA PHE A 16 -5.45 9.44 11.15
C PHE A 16 -4.28 10.41 11.03
N ASP A 17 -4.26 11.31 12.02
CA ASP A 17 -3.11 12.06 12.51
C ASP A 17 -1.84 11.19 12.52
N VAL A 18 -0.76 11.72 11.95
CA VAL A 18 0.52 11.06 11.65
C VAL A 18 1.42 10.89 12.89
N ASP A 19 0.88 11.02 14.11
CA ASP A 19 1.68 10.97 15.35
C ASP A 19 1.13 10.04 16.45
N ARG A 20 0.42 8.97 16.08
CA ARG A 20 0.10 7.87 17.02
C ARG A 20 0.83 6.59 16.65
N ARG A 21 2.02 6.47 17.25
CA ARG A 21 2.83 5.26 17.47
C ARG A 21 1.95 4.06 17.85
N SER A 22 1.39 3.38 16.85
CA SER A 22 0.70 2.11 17.01
C SER A 22 1.73 1.01 16.77
N SER A 23 2.19 0.47 17.89
CA SER A 23 3.02 -0.72 18.03
C SER A 23 2.68 -1.80 17.00
N TYR A 24 3.66 -2.10 16.14
CA TYR A 24 3.82 -3.41 15.54
C TYR A 24 3.68 -4.48 16.63
N PRO A 25 2.94 -5.59 16.44
CA PRO A 25 3.22 -6.79 17.21
C PRO A 25 4.46 -7.45 16.61
N ASP A 26 5.62 -6.82 16.80
CA ASP A 26 6.90 -7.52 16.83
C ASP A 26 7.00 -8.17 18.21
N ASP A 27 6.43 -9.36 18.38
CA ASP A 27 6.86 -10.25 19.46
C ASP A 27 6.67 -11.71 19.06
N MET A 28 7.59 -12.21 18.24
CA MET A 28 7.90 -13.63 18.17
C MET A 28 9.41 -13.80 18.29
N SER A 29 9.98 -13.31 19.40
CA SER A 29 11.32 -13.72 19.81
C SER A 29 11.22 -14.79 20.90
N THR A 30 11.49 -16.03 20.47
CA THR A 30 12.45 -16.95 21.08
C THR A 30 12.92 -16.59 22.51
N THR A 31 12.62 -17.43 23.50
CA THR A 31 13.58 -18.20 24.32
C THR A 31 12.94 -18.78 25.58
N SER A 32 13.22 -20.07 25.81
CA SER A 32 13.37 -20.74 27.12
C SER A 32 12.48 -20.32 28.30
N SER A 33 11.56 -21.21 28.70
CA SER A 33 11.26 -21.43 30.12
C SER A 33 12.02 -22.66 30.61
N THR A 34 13.25 -22.43 31.07
CA THR A 34 13.97 -23.31 31.98
C THR A 34 13.51 -23.05 33.41
N GLY A 35 13.20 -24.12 34.14
CA GLY A 35 13.54 -24.25 35.57
C GLY A 35 12.63 -23.56 36.60
N SER A 36 12.00 -24.39 37.44
CA SER A 36 11.34 -24.08 38.69
C SER A 36 12.12 -23.18 39.65
N VAL A 37 11.38 -22.40 40.45
CA VAL A 37 11.69 -22.14 41.86
C VAL A 37 10.43 -22.34 42.72
N SER A 38 10.59 -23.08 43.82
CA SER A 38 9.58 -23.51 44.81
C SER A 38 8.91 -22.36 45.59
N ASP A 39 7.68 -22.54 46.08
CA ASP A 39 7.41 -23.09 47.42
C ASP A 39 5.91 -23.13 47.80
N GLN A 40 5.58 -24.15 48.59
CA GLN A 40 4.42 -24.35 49.48
C GLN A 40 3.06 -24.87 48.96
N ASP A 41 2.84 -26.12 49.38
CA ASP A 41 1.60 -26.79 49.83
C ASP A 41 0.47 -27.12 48.86
N GLY A 42 0.33 -28.43 48.59
CA GLY A 42 -0.89 -29.02 48.05
C GLY A 42 -0.68 -30.40 47.41
N PRO A 43 -1.30 -31.50 47.90
CA PRO A 43 -1.17 -32.81 47.29
C PRO A 43 -2.15 -32.97 46.11
N LYS A 44 -1.74 -33.71 45.07
CA LYS A 44 -2.50 -34.30 43.94
C LYS A 44 -2.34 -33.62 42.58
N ALA A 45 -1.54 -34.24 41.71
CA ALA A 45 -1.97 -34.87 40.44
C ALA A 45 -0.75 -35.09 39.50
N GLY A 46 -0.48 -36.35 39.15
CA GLY A 46 0.33 -36.74 37.99
C GLY A 46 1.84 -36.63 38.16
N ASP A 47 2.49 -37.76 38.39
CA ASP A 47 3.95 -37.90 38.31
C ASP A 47 4.43 -37.58 36.86
N PRO A 48 5.28 -36.55 36.65
CA PRO A 48 5.83 -36.24 35.32
C PRO A 48 6.80 -37.32 34.81
N THR A 49 7.14 -38.33 35.61
CA THR A 49 8.00 -39.46 35.20
C THR A 49 7.30 -40.47 34.29
N LEU A 50 5.97 -40.39 34.12
CA LEU A 50 5.17 -41.29 33.28
C LEU A 50 4.95 -40.80 31.83
N ARG A 51 5.39 -39.59 31.48
CA ARG A 51 5.45 -39.20 30.06
C ARG A 51 6.64 -39.92 29.43
N PRO A 52 6.44 -40.70 28.35
CA PRO A 52 7.56 -41.26 27.60
C PRO A 52 8.53 -40.13 27.27
N ARG A 53 9.77 -40.22 27.76
CA ARG A 53 10.76 -39.18 27.48
C ARG A 53 10.93 -39.11 25.98
N LEU A 54 10.64 -37.95 25.38
CA LEU A 54 11.02 -37.69 24.00
C LEU A 54 12.55 -37.82 23.96
N GLY A 55 13.02 -38.98 23.47
CA GLY A 55 14.45 -39.20 23.23
C GLY A 55 15.00 -38.06 22.40
N SER A 56 16.29 -37.74 22.56
CA SER A 56 16.93 -36.63 21.85
C SER A 56 16.75 -36.82 20.35
N ARG A 57 15.74 -36.15 19.80
CA ARG A 57 15.53 -36.11 18.36
C ARG A 57 16.68 -35.27 17.83
N LYS A 58 17.58 -35.89 17.06
CA LYS A 58 18.54 -35.17 16.22
C LYS A 58 17.74 -34.11 15.47
N SER A 59 18.22 -32.86 15.41
CA SER A 59 17.56 -31.83 14.62
C SER A 59 17.43 -32.37 13.19
N SER A 60 16.19 -32.65 12.75
CA SER A 60 15.94 -32.94 11.35
C SER A 60 16.34 -31.68 10.60
N GLY A 61 17.34 -31.77 9.74
CA GLY A 61 17.83 -30.65 8.96
C GLY A 61 16.71 -29.93 8.21
N THR A 62 17.00 -28.72 7.77
CA THR A 62 16.04 -27.84 7.10
C THR A 62 15.32 -28.57 5.95
N ILE A 63 13.98 -28.49 5.93
CA ILE A 63 13.10 -29.06 4.90
C ILE A 63 13.29 -28.35 3.52
N ILE A 64 14.10 -27.30 3.46
CA ILE A 64 14.34 -26.48 2.28
C ILE A 64 15.27 -27.23 1.31
N ILE A 65 14.67 -27.81 0.27
CA ILE A 65 15.40 -28.40 -0.85
C ILE A 65 15.69 -27.28 -1.88
N PRO A 66 16.95 -27.09 -2.32
CA PRO A 66 17.28 -26.16 -3.40
C PRO A 66 16.49 -26.47 -4.68
N ARG A 67 16.09 -25.43 -5.41
CA ARG A 67 15.25 -25.54 -6.61
C ARG A 67 15.83 -26.44 -7.71
N ASP A 68 17.15 -26.57 -7.75
CA ASP A 68 17.86 -27.33 -8.79
C ASP A 68 18.13 -28.80 -8.38
N SER A 69 17.51 -29.28 -7.30
CA SER A 69 17.70 -30.65 -6.82
C SER A 69 17.12 -31.67 -7.81
N PRO A 70 17.90 -32.66 -8.28
CA PRO A 70 17.47 -33.60 -9.31
C PRO A 70 16.43 -34.65 -8.85
N HIS A 71 16.03 -34.65 -7.56
CA HIS A 71 15.17 -35.67 -6.96
C HIS A 71 13.81 -35.14 -6.45
N VAL A 72 13.31 -34.01 -6.99
CA VAL A 72 12.02 -33.41 -6.60
C VAL A 72 10.88 -33.79 -7.56
N GLU A 73 10.97 -34.93 -8.24
CA GLU A 73 9.75 -35.51 -8.82
C GLU A 73 9.00 -36.22 -7.70
N LEU A 74 7.81 -35.70 -7.37
CA LEU A 74 6.81 -36.42 -6.60
C LEU A 74 6.47 -37.69 -7.39
N LYS A 75 7.12 -38.81 -7.06
CA LYS A 75 6.69 -40.11 -7.55
C LYS A 75 5.27 -40.33 -7.08
N GLU A 76 4.40 -40.78 -7.98
CA GLU A 76 3.13 -41.37 -7.58
C GLU A 76 3.45 -42.56 -6.67
N GLU A 77 3.33 -42.33 -5.37
CA GLU A 77 3.43 -43.38 -4.37
C GLU A 77 2.18 -44.25 -4.49
N GLU A 78 2.37 -45.53 -4.83
CA GLU A 78 1.32 -46.53 -4.78
C GLU A 78 0.99 -46.79 -3.31
N TYR A 79 -0.19 -46.33 -2.88
CA TYR A 79 -0.65 -46.49 -1.52
C TYR A 79 -1.20 -47.90 -1.31
N ASP A 80 -0.80 -48.55 -0.22
CA ASP A 80 -1.31 -49.85 0.18
C ASP A 80 -2.80 -49.77 0.60
N ASP A 81 -3.55 -50.86 0.42
CA ASP A 81 -4.98 -50.96 0.75
C ASP A 81 -5.26 -50.77 2.24
N GLY A 82 -4.23 -50.94 3.09
CA GLY A 82 -4.27 -50.67 4.54
C GLY A 82 -3.75 -49.30 4.98
N ASP A 83 -3.36 -48.41 4.05
CA ASP A 83 -2.78 -47.12 4.42
C ASP A 83 -3.85 -46.21 5.06
N ALA A 84 -3.63 -45.83 6.32
CA ALA A 84 -4.48 -44.90 7.04
C ALA A 84 -4.70 -43.56 6.31
N ARG A 85 -3.80 -43.16 5.40
CA ARG A 85 -3.93 -41.97 4.55
C ARG A 85 -5.06 -42.09 3.52
N THR A 86 -5.39 -43.31 3.05
CA THR A 86 -6.51 -43.56 2.14
C THR A 86 -7.85 -43.67 2.89
N MET A 87 -7.80 -43.96 4.20
CA MET A 87 -8.96 -44.11 5.08
C MET A 87 -9.47 -42.79 5.71
N SER A 88 -8.74 -41.69 5.55
CA SER A 88 -9.20 -40.37 5.97
C SER A 88 -10.23 -39.82 4.97
N PRO A 89 -11.35 -39.22 5.40
CA PRO A 89 -12.29 -38.55 4.49
C PRO A 89 -11.58 -37.48 3.65
N ARG A 90 -11.37 -37.76 2.36
CA ARG A 90 -10.87 -36.78 1.38
C ARG A 90 -12.05 -36.06 0.76
N ARG A 91 -11.87 -34.80 0.38
CA ARG A 91 -12.83 -34.11 -0.52
C ARG A 91 -12.97 -34.94 -1.79
N SER A 92 -14.18 -35.02 -2.33
CA SER A 92 -14.37 -35.70 -3.62
C SER A 92 -13.54 -34.99 -4.69
N SER A 93 -13.07 -35.74 -5.70
CA SER A 93 -12.32 -35.17 -6.83
C SER A 93 -13.10 -34.05 -7.53
N GLU A 94 -14.42 -34.20 -7.62
CA GLU A 94 -15.37 -33.19 -8.13
C GLU A 94 -15.36 -31.89 -7.31
N GLU A 95 -15.32 -31.98 -5.97
CA GLU A 95 -15.26 -30.80 -5.10
C GLU A 95 -13.94 -30.04 -5.25
N ILE A 96 -12.83 -30.77 -5.42
CA ILE A 96 -11.49 -30.18 -5.63
C ILE A 96 -11.44 -29.46 -6.97
N GLU A 97 -11.97 -30.06 -8.04
CA GLU A 97 -12.02 -29.43 -9.36
C GLU A 97 -12.86 -28.14 -9.33
N LYS A 98 -14.03 -28.19 -8.69
CA LYS A 98 -14.90 -27.03 -8.51
C LYS A 98 -14.18 -25.90 -7.77
N MET A 99 -13.51 -26.21 -6.66
CA MET A 99 -12.73 -25.22 -5.90
C MET A 99 -11.61 -24.58 -6.75
N GLY A 100 -10.96 -25.37 -7.61
CA GLY A 100 -9.97 -24.86 -8.55
C GLY A 100 -10.57 -23.94 -9.62
N GLN A 101 -11.77 -24.24 -10.12
CA GLN A 101 -12.50 -23.38 -11.05
C GLN A 101 -12.92 -22.07 -10.39
N ASP A 102 -13.49 -22.13 -9.19
CA ASP A 102 -13.92 -20.96 -8.40
C ASP A 102 -12.74 -20.03 -8.10
N ALA A 103 -11.58 -20.59 -7.73
CA ALA A 103 -10.36 -19.82 -7.50
C ALA A 103 -9.85 -19.12 -8.76
N ARG A 104 -9.86 -19.81 -9.91
CA ARG A 104 -9.52 -19.20 -11.22
C ARG A 104 -10.48 -18.08 -11.58
N GLN A 105 -11.77 -18.27 -11.35
CA GLN A 105 -12.79 -17.29 -11.67
C GLN A 105 -12.66 -16.04 -10.78
N ALA A 106 -12.42 -16.22 -9.48
CA ALA A 106 -12.16 -15.12 -8.56
C ALA A 106 -10.93 -14.30 -8.97
N LEU A 107 -9.84 -14.95 -9.39
CA LEU A 107 -8.64 -14.26 -9.89
C LEU A 107 -8.92 -13.45 -11.16
N ILE A 108 -9.69 -14.01 -12.10
CA ILE A 108 -10.09 -13.30 -13.33
C ILE A 108 -10.95 -12.08 -12.99
N GLU A 109 -11.87 -12.22 -12.04
CA GLU A 109 -12.74 -11.11 -11.62
C GLU A 109 -11.93 -9.99 -10.97
N GLN A 110 -11.00 -10.32 -10.06
CA GLN A 110 -10.10 -9.33 -9.46
C GLN A 110 -9.25 -8.62 -10.52
N ALA A 111 -8.71 -9.35 -11.50
CA ALA A 111 -7.94 -8.76 -12.58
C ALA A 111 -8.78 -7.77 -13.41
N LYS A 112 -10.05 -8.10 -13.69
CA LYS A 112 -10.97 -7.20 -14.40
C LYS A 112 -11.30 -5.94 -13.58
N GLN A 113 -11.54 -6.08 -12.28
CA GLN A 113 -11.80 -4.94 -11.40
C GLN A 113 -10.58 -4.00 -11.36
N LEU A 114 -9.38 -4.57 -11.25
CA LEU A 114 -8.14 -3.79 -11.27
C LEU A 114 -7.96 -3.06 -12.61
N GLN A 115 -8.21 -3.74 -13.73
CA GLN A 115 -8.12 -3.12 -15.06
C GLN A 115 -9.10 -1.94 -15.21
N ALA A 116 -10.35 -2.10 -14.73
CA ALA A 116 -11.34 -1.03 -14.75
C ALA A 116 -10.91 0.16 -13.89
N SER A 117 -10.38 -0.11 -12.69
CA SER A 117 -9.84 0.93 -11.81
C SER A 117 -8.66 1.68 -12.44
N LEU A 118 -7.77 0.98 -13.14
CA LEU A 118 -6.65 1.62 -13.85
C LEU A 118 -7.12 2.50 -15.01
N MET A 119 -8.11 2.05 -15.80
CA MET A 119 -8.71 2.88 -16.85
C MET A 119 -9.31 4.17 -16.27
N GLU A 120 -10.05 4.08 -15.17
CA GLU A 120 -10.63 5.25 -14.52
C GLU A 120 -9.55 6.24 -14.04
N ILE A 121 -8.43 5.75 -13.51
CA ILE A 121 -7.31 6.59 -13.11
C ILE A 121 -6.69 7.30 -14.32
N VAL A 122 -6.51 6.59 -15.44
CA VAL A 122 -5.97 7.18 -16.68
C VAL A 122 -6.87 8.33 -17.15
N ASP A 123 -8.19 8.13 -17.20
CA ASP A 123 -9.15 9.16 -17.59
C ASP A 123 -9.05 10.40 -16.69
N ARG A 124 -8.96 10.21 -15.37
CA ARG A 124 -8.77 11.30 -14.40
C ARG A 124 -7.47 12.06 -14.63
N VAL A 125 -6.37 11.35 -14.94
CA VAL A 125 -5.07 11.96 -15.24
C VAL A 125 -5.13 12.79 -16.52
N GLU A 126 -5.84 12.32 -17.55
CA GLU A 126 -6.02 13.06 -18.81
C GLU A 126 -6.78 14.37 -18.58
N VAL A 127 -7.84 14.35 -17.77
CA VAL A 127 -8.58 15.56 -17.38
C VAL A 127 -7.65 16.57 -16.70
N VAL A 128 -6.92 16.14 -15.67
CA VAL A 128 -5.99 16.99 -14.93
C VAL A 128 -4.90 17.55 -15.85
N LYS A 129 -4.37 16.74 -16.77
CA LYS A 129 -3.38 17.19 -17.75
C LYS A 129 -3.95 18.30 -18.64
N SER A 130 -5.16 18.14 -19.14
CA SER A 130 -5.81 19.15 -20.00
C SER A 130 -6.08 20.46 -19.25
N GLU A 131 -6.44 20.39 -17.96
CA GLU A 131 -6.62 21.56 -17.12
C GLU A 131 -5.29 22.25 -16.81
N HIS A 132 -4.24 21.47 -16.54
CA HIS A 132 -2.90 21.98 -16.33
C HIS A 132 -2.38 22.73 -17.57
N GLU A 133 -2.56 22.18 -18.77
CA GLU A 133 -2.17 22.86 -20.02
C GLU A 133 -2.89 24.21 -20.19
N LYS A 134 -4.18 24.29 -19.83
CA LYS A 134 -4.93 25.56 -19.84
C LYS A 134 -4.39 26.56 -18.82
N LEU A 135 -4.14 26.11 -17.59
CA LEU A 135 -3.59 26.97 -16.53
C LEU A 135 -2.18 27.45 -16.87
N GLU A 136 -1.35 26.59 -17.43
CA GLU A 136 0.00 26.94 -17.89
C GLU A 136 -0.06 27.94 -19.04
N GLY A 137 -0.95 27.74 -20.02
CA GLY A 137 -1.18 28.69 -21.11
C GLY A 137 -1.67 30.05 -20.59
N GLY A 138 -2.62 30.06 -19.66
CA GLY A 138 -3.10 31.28 -19.01
C GLY A 138 -2.00 32.00 -18.22
N ASN A 139 -1.16 31.25 -17.49
CA ASN A 139 -0.05 31.82 -16.72
C ASN A 139 1.01 32.44 -17.64
N LYS A 140 1.36 31.77 -18.74
CA LYS A 140 2.23 32.33 -19.79
C LYS A 140 1.66 33.64 -20.35
N PHE A 141 0.36 33.66 -20.69
CA PHE A 141 -0.30 34.87 -21.17
C PHE A 141 -0.23 36.02 -20.16
N LEU A 142 -0.52 35.76 -18.88
CA LEU A 142 -0.44 36.76 -17.81
C LEU A 142 0.98 37.29 -17.64
N GLN A 143 1.99 36.42 -17.68
CA GLN A 143 3.39 36.82 -17.59
C GLN A 143 3.81 37.72 -18.76
N SER A 144 3.43 37.36 -19.99
CA SER A 144 3.67 38.20 -21.18
C SER A 144 2.99 39.55 -21.05
N TYR A 145 1.71 39.59 -20.66
CA TYR A 145 0.96 40.83 -20.51
C TYR A 145 1.56 41.75 -19.44
N ILE A 146 1.94 41.20 -18.28
CA ILE A 146 2.63 41.95 -17.22
C ILE A 146 3.98 42.46 -17.74
N GLY A 147 4.74 41.64 -18.46
CA GLY A 147 6.01 42.04 -19.06
C GLY A 147 5.86 43.23 -20.01
N GLU A 148 4.90 43.18 -20.93
CA GLU A 148 4.59 44.26 -21.87
C GLU A 148 4.12 45.53 -21.15
N LEU A 149 3.23 45.40 -20.16
CA LEU A 149 2.73 46.52 -19.38
C LEU A 149 3.85 47.20 -18.58
N MET A 150 4.76 46.42 -18.00
CA MET A 150 5.93 46.96 -17.30
C MET A 150 6.90 47.63 -18.26
N GLN A 151 7.13 47.07 -19.45
CA GLN A 151 8.01 47.65 -20.46
C GLN A 151 7.46 48.99 -20.98
N THR A 152 6.17 49.03 -21.32
CA THR A 152 5.49 50.26 -21.74
C THR A 152 5.49 51.31 -20.62
N SER A 153 5.23 50.91 -19.37
CA SER A 153 5.26 51.81 -18.21
C SER A 153 6.65 52.41 -17.95
N LYS A 154 7.73 51.66 -18.19
CA LYS A 154 9.10 52.18 -18.12
C LYS A 154 9.38 53.19 -19.24
N LEU A 155 8.91 52.95 -20.46
CA LEU A 155 9.11 53.84 -21.60
C LEU A 155 8.31 55.15 -21.47
N THR A 156 7.07 55.08 -20.99
CA THR A 156 6.20 56.27 -20.85
C THR A 156 6.58 57.13 -19.65
N SER A 157 7.01 56.54 -18.53
CA SER A 157 7.46 57.29 -17.34
C SER A 157 8.82 57.98 -17.53
N SER A 158 9.74 57.37 -18.29
CA SER A 158 11.05 57.98 -18.59
C SER A 158 11.01 59.03 -19.71
N GLY A 159 9.95 59.08 -20.52
CA GLY A 159 9.71 60.12 -21.53
C GLY A 159 9.18 61.45 -20.97
N ALA A 160 8.48 61.44 -19.84
CA ALA A 160 7.91 62.66 -19.23
C ALA A 160 8.91 63.50 -18.41
N GLY A 161 10.09 62.95 -18.10
CA GLY A 161 11.08 63.60 -17.22
C GLY A 161 12.10 64.54 -17.89
N LYS A 162 12.13 64.65 -19.23
CA LYS A 162 13.14 65.44 -19.97
C LYS A 162 12.64 66.75 -20.58
N ALA A 163 11.43 67.20 -20.26
CA ALA A 163 10.88 68.47 -20.78
C ALA A 163 10.87 69.63 -19.76
N THR A 164 11.33 69.43 -18.52
CA THR A 164 11.27 70.48 -17.48
C THR A 164 12.60 70.67 -16.76
N LYS A 165 13.62 71.13 -17.49
CA LYS A 165 14.78 71.80 -16.85
C LYS A 165 15.33 72.94 -17.72
N VAL A 166 14.44 73.78 -18.24
CA VAL A 166 14.77 75.15 -18.69
C VAL A 166 14.27 76.12 -17.63
N LYS A 167 15.02 76.30 -16.53
CA LYS A 167 14.99 77.54 -15.73
C LYS A 167 16.11 77.56 -14.68
N GLY A 168 17.00 78.54 -14.79
CA GLY A 168 17.61 79.15 -13.61
C GLY A 168 19.13 79.25 -13.58
N LYS A 169 19.58 80.51 -13.73
CA LYS A 169 20.80 81.12 -13.17
C LYS A 169 22.16 80.78 -13.78
N GLY A 170 22.70 81.76 -14.50
CA GLY A 170 24.12 81.84 -14.82
C GLY A 170 24.43 82.94 -15.82
N ARG A 171 24.25 84.22 -15.46
CA ARG A 171 24.92 85.32 -16.18
C ARG A 171 25.71 86.14 -15.18
N ILE A 172 26.98 85.78 -15.04
CA ILE A 172 28.01 86.61 -14.42
C ILE A 172 28.40 87.61 -15.51
N ILE A 173 28.19 88.89 -15.25
CA ILE A 173 28.75 89.99 -16.05
C ILE A 173 29.73 90.70 -15.12
N LYS A 174 30.98 90.76 -15.58
CA LYS A 174 32.11 91.44 -14.95
C LYS A 174 32.33 92.74 -15.69
#